data_AF-A0A0D2PD20-F1
#
_entry.id   AF-A0A0D2PD20-F1
#
_cell.length_a   1.000
_cell.length_b   1.000
_cell.length_c   1.000
_cell.angle_alpha   90.00
_cell.angle_beta   90.00
_cell.angle_gamma   90.00
#
_symmetry.space_group_name_H-M   'P 1'
#
loop_
_entity.id
_entity.type
_entity.pdbx_description
1 polymer ?
#
loop_
_entity_poly.entity_id
_entity_poly.type
_entity_poly.pdbx_seq_one_letter_code
_entity_poly.pdbx_strand_id
1 'polypeptide(L)'
;RILICTDAAGMGCNIADIDLIVQWKLPSSVSSFAHITQEKAAEKTKKNRGIRVNPEYPKSSEDGYAAERGQLRGSETKADKMITSTYEVPIDFHAIDEGLYAFIQTIICRRRVLQLIYSNDQQPVLLAPCCDLCVPELLDRARAPSSGPLVTTRKSAIKIGICHEPTASALREWRKEIRTRDFTYALFPSSGILSDSAINSLSSVGPILSLIRLEEVLGG
;
A
#
# COMPACT_ATOMS: atom_id res chain seq x y z
N ARG A 1 -13.76 1.47 -12.85
CA ARG A 1 -13.13 2.80 -12.62
C ARG A 1 -12.04 2.57 -11.57
N ILE A 2 -10.91 3.29 -11.61
CA ILE A 2 -9.82 3.12 -10.64
C ILE A 2 -9.69 4.40 -9.82
N LEU A 3 -9.66 4.27 -8.50
CA LEU A 3 -9.35 5.36 -7.58
C LEU A 3 -7.98 5.07 -6.94
N ILE A 4 -7.03 5.98 -7.12
CA ILE A 4 -5.72 5.92 -6.44
C ILE A 4 -5.76 6.94 -5.31
N CYS A 5 -5.59 6.48 -4.08
CA CYS A 5 -5.64 7.33 -2.90
C CYS A 5 -4.57 6.91 -1.89
N THR A 6 -4.19 7.84 -1.02
CA THR A 6 -3.39 7.50 0.17
C THR A 6 -4.32 6.93 1.24
N ASP A 7 -3.78 6.18 2.21
CA ASP A 7 -4.56 5.61 3.33
C ASP A 7 -5.51 6.65 3.95
N ALA A 8 -5.02 7.88 4.17
CA ALA A 8 -5.81 8.96 4.76
C ALA A 8 -7.00 9.42 3.89
N ALA A 9 -6.88 9.35 2.56
CA ALA A 9 -7.96 9.70 1.65
C ALA A 9 -8.92 8.52 1.43
N GLY A 10 -8.39 7.30 1.32
CA GLY A 10 -9.19 6.08 1.12
C GLY A 10 -10.11 5.77 2.29
N MET A 11 -9.64 5.98 3.53
CA MET A 11 -10.46 5.78 4.73
C MET A 11 -11.69 6.70 4.82
N GLY A 12 -11.73 7.81 4.06
CA GLY A 12 -12.88 8.73 4.01
C GLY A 12 -13.80 8.50 2.80
N CYS A 13 -13.46 7.56 1.92
CA CYS A 13 -14.19 7.28 0.69
C CYS A 13 -15.12 6.07 0.89
N ASN A 14 -16.33 6.31 1.40
CA ASN A 14 -17.39 5.29 1.42
C ASN A 14 -18.01 5.17 0.02
N ILE A 15 -17.39 4.33 -0.82
CA ILE A 15 -17.84 4.04 -2.18
C ILE A 15 -18.56 2.70 -2.14
N ALA A 16 -19.87 2.70 -2.40
CA ALA A 16 -20.60 1.47 -2.63
C ALA A 16 -20.04 0.75 -3.87
N ASP A 17 -20.02 -0.58 -3.85
CA ASP A 17 -19.63 -1.44 -4.97
C ASP A 17 -18.12 -1.43 -5.33
N ILE A 18 -17.25 -1.55 -4.33
CA ILE A 18 -15.81 -1.80 -4.55
C ILE A 18 -15.57 -3.29 -4.82
N ASP A 19 -15.12 -3.62 -6.04
CA ASP A 19 -14.79 -5.00 -6.44
C ASP A 19 -13.41 -5.46 -5.97
N LEU A 20 -12.43 -4.55 -5.89
CA LEU A 20 -11.03 -4.86 -5.60
C LEU A 20 -10.32 -3.68 -4.92
N ILE A 21 -9.57 -3.99 -3.87
CA ILE A 21 -8.65 -3.07 -3.19
C ILE A 21 -7.23 -3.59 -3.38
N VAL A 22 -6.32 -2.74 -3.85
CA VAL A 22 -4.90 -3.06 -4.01
C VAL A 22 -4.10 -2.19 -3.03
N GLN A 23 -3.52 -2.83 -2.02
CA GLN A 23 -2.64 -2.16 -1.06
C GLN A 23 -1.22 -2.06 -1.61
N TRP A 24 -0.76 -0.84 -1.90
CA TRP A 24 0.63 -0.61 -2.30
C TRP A 24 1.49 -0.28 -1.08
N LYS A 25 2.51 -1.12 -0.83
CA LYS A 25 3.37 -1.14 0.38
C LYS A 25 2.65 -1.60 1.64
N LEU A 26 3.45 -2.07 2.59
CA LEU A 26 2.97 -2.56 3.87
C LEU A 26 2.47 -1.39 4.74
N PRO A 27 1.28 -1.52 5.36
CA PRO A 27 0.80 -0.57 6.35
C PRO A 27 1.63 -0.67 7.64
N SER A 28 1.36 0.22 8.61
CA SER A 28 2.07 0.24 9.88
C SER A 28 1.63 -0.85 10.86
N SER A 29 0.40 -1.37 10.74
CA SER A 29 -0.13 -2.40 11.63
C SER A 29 -1.23 -3.25 10.98
N VAL A 30 -1.61 -4.36 11.62
CA VAL A 30 -2.74 -5.20 11.18
C VAL A 30 -4.06 -4.45 11.25
N SER A 31 -4.32 -3.62 12.27
CA SER A 31 -5.56 -2.82 12.31
C SER A 31 -5.61 -1.80 11.18
N SER A 32 -4.47 -1.20 10.81
CA SER A 32 -4.41 -0.33 9.63
C SER A 32 -4.77 -1.11 8.35
N PHE A 33 -4.27 -2.35 8.21
CA PHE A 33 -4.62 -3.24 7.09
C PHE A 33 -6.10 -3.66 7.10
N ALA A 34 -6.60 -4.10 8.26
CA ALA A 34 -7.98 -4.55 8.44
C ALA A 34 -8.96 -3.39 8.18
N HIS A 35 -8.65 -2.18 8.65
CA HIS A 35 -9.47 -1.00 8.43
C HIS A 35 -9.55 -0.60 6.94
N ILE A 36 -8.44 -0.72 6.20
CA ILE A 36 -8.43 -0.53 4.73
C ILE A 36 -9.30 -1.58 4.03
N THR A 37 -9.40 -2.79 4.58
CA THR A 37 -10.17 -3.88 3.98
C THR A 37 -11.62 -3.99 4.49
N GLN A 38 -11.99 -3.32 5.59
CA GLN A 38 -13.28 -3.50 6.28
C GLN A 38 -14.05 -2.20 6.61
N GLU A 39 -13.54 -1.01 6.27
CA GLU A 39 -14.12 0.30 6.64
C GLU A 39 -14.49 0.44 8.13
N LYS A 40 -13.56 0.99 8.93
CA LYS A 40 -13.79 2.01 9.98
C LYS A 40 -12.46 2.54 10.52
N ALA A 41 -12.49 3.62 11.30
CA ALA A 41 -11.39 4.56 11.52
C ALA A 41 -10.31 4.12 12.54
N ALA A 42 -9.04 4.44 12.28
CA ALA A 42 -8.00 4.54 13.32
C ALA A 42 -7.01 5.70 13.08
N GLU A 43 -6.56 6.26 14.19
CA GLU A 43 -5.91 7.56 14.37
C GLU A 43 -4.43 7.57 13.95
N LYS A 44 -3.90 8.75 13.58
CA LYS A 44 -2.53 8.93 13.09
C LYS A 44 -1.51 8.84 14.24
N THR A 45 -0.83 7.70 14.38
CA THR A 45 0.35 7.62 15.24
C THR A 45 1.60 8.14 14.50
N LYS A 46 2.23 9.17 15.06
CA LYS A 46 3.48 9.77 14.57
C LYS A 46 4.58 8.71 14.40
N LYS A 47 5.30 8.79 13.27
CA LYS A 47 6.55 8.06 13.02
C LYS A 47 7.55 8.33 14.15
N ASN A 48 7.73 7.34 15.03
CA ASN A 48 8.95 7.24 15.83
C ASN A 48 9.90 6.24 15.16
N ARG A 49 11.07 6.76 14.78
CA ARG A 49 12.23 5.97 14.37
C ARG A 49 12.67 5.11 15.55
N GLY A 50 12.47 3.81 15.41
CA GLY A 50 12.72 2.81 16.43
C GLY A 50 11.69 1.70 16.33
N ILE A 51 11.53 1.10 15.14
CA ILE A 51 10.64 -0.03 14.94
C ILE A 51 11.20 -1.17 15.79
N ARG A 52 10.53 -1.47 16.92
CA ARG A 52 10.73 -2.74 17.62
C ARG A 52 10.13 -3.83 16.74
N VAL A 53 10.92 -4.29 15.77
CA VAL A 53 10.70 -5.62 15.18
C VAL A 53 11.02 -6.60 16.29
N ASN A 54 10.13 -7.56 16.58
CA ASN A 54 10.44 -8.60 17.55
C ASN A 54 11.78 -9.24 17.14
N PRO A 55 12.81 -9.22 18.00
CA PRO A 55 14.14 -9.72 17.67
C PRO A 55 14.16 -11.23 17.40
N GLU A 56 13.12 -11.97 17.81
CA GLU A 56 12.94 -13.39 17.53
C GLU A 56 12.48 -13.67 16.09
N TYR A 57 12.02 -12.66 15.35
CA TYR A 57 11.64 -12.89 13.97
C TYR A 57 12.86 -13.35 13.15
N PRO A 58 12.72 -14.42 12.35
CA PRO A 58 13.80 -14.86 11.48
C PRO A 58 14.24 -13.69 10.61
N LYS A 59 15.52 -13.35 10.73
CA LYS A 59 16.12 -12.39 9.79
C LYS A 59 16.21 -13.09 8.45
N SER A 60 15.97 -12.36 7.36
CA SER A 60 16.02 -12.86 5.99
C SER A 60 17.42 -13.29 5.51
N SER A 61 18.33 -13.60 6.43
CA SER A 61 19.72 -14.00 6.15
C SER A 61 19.82 -15.40 5.56
N GLU A 62 18.75 -16.19 5.60
CA GLU A 62 18.67 -17.47 4.90
C GLU A 62 18.17 -17.25 3.47
N ASP A 63 19.01 -17.62 2.51
CA ASP A 63 18.68 -17.61 1.09
C ASP A 63 17.39 -18.42 0.85
N GLY A 64 16.38 -17.78 0.27
CA GLY A 64 15.10 -18.42 -0.05
C GLY A 64 13.98 -18.23 0.98
N TYR A 65 14.25 -17.73 2.18
CA TYR A 65 13.22 -17.53 3.22
C TYR A 65 12.02 -16.71 2.70
N ALA A 66 12.30 -15.57 2.05
CA ALA A 66 11.24 -14.72 1.51
C ALA A 66 10.42 -15.41 0.41
N ALA A 67 11.07 -16.22 -0.45
CA ALA A 67 10.40 -16.97 -1.50
C ALA A 67 9.47 -18.04 -0.93
N GLU A 68 9.92 -18.78 0.09
CA GLU A 68 9.11 -19.77 0.82
C GLU A 68 7.92 -19.12 1.53
N ARG A 69 8.08 -17.89 1.99
CA ARG A 69 7.03 -17.06 2.61
C ARG A 69 6.16 -16.32 1.59
N GLY A 70 6.27 -16.67 0.32
CA GLY A 70 5.32 -16.24 -0.70
C GLY A 70 5.67 -14.95 -1.42
N GLN A 71 6.92 -14.47 -1.35
CA GLN A 71 7.37 -13.28 -2.11
C GLN A 71 7.08 -13.37 -3.62
N LEU A 72 7.11 -14.59 -4.18
CA LEU A 72 6.89 -14.83 -5.61
C LEU A 72 5.42 -15.11 -5.96
N ARG A 73 4.50 -15.08 -4.99
CA ARG A 73 3.08 -15.33 -5.22
C ARG A 73 2.42 -14.15 -5.91
N GLY A 74 1.46 -14.46 -6.78
CA GLY A 74 0.79 -13.46 -7.61
C GLY A 74 1.68 -12.87 -8.70
N SER A 75 2.94 -13.33 -8.81
CA SER A 75 3.82 -12.96 -9.91
C SER A 75 3.31 -13.50 -11.25
N GLU A 76 3.81 -12.93 -12.35
CA GLU A 76 3.46 -13.37 -13.71
C GLU A 76 3.79 -14.84 -13.97
N THR A 77 4.84 -15.36 -13.31
CA THR A 77 5.28 -16.76 -13.47
C THR A 77 4.34 -17.77 -12.81
N LYS A 78 3.27 -17.30 -12.15
CA LYS A 78 2.33 -18.12 -11.38
C LYS A 78 3.05 -19.06 -10.40
N ALA A 79 4.11 -18.56 -9.76
CA ALA A 79 4.85 -19.28 -8.74
C ALA A 79 4.07 -19.39 -7.41
N ASP A 80 2.78 -19.70 -7.49
CA ASP A 80 1.82 -19.78 -6.38
C ASP A 80 1.92 -21.13 -5.65
N LYS A 81 3.11 -21.74 -5.68
CA LYS A 81 3.35 -23.08 -5.16
C LYS A 81 2.92 -23.18 -3.68
N MET A 82 2.40 -24.36 -3.33
CA MET A 82 2.13 -24.76 -1.96
C MET A 82 3.38 -24.52 -1.10
N ILE A 83 3.18 -23.91 0.07
CA ILE A 83 4.26 -23.74 1.04
C ILE A 83 4.66 -25.11 1.56
N THR A 84 5.95 -25.40 1.50
CA THR A 84 6.56 -26.63 2.03
C THR A 84 7.09 -26.47 3.45
N SER A 85 7.16 -25.24 3.94
CA SER A 85 7.59 -24.96 5.32
C SER A 85 6.58 -25.50 6.32
N THR A 86 7.07 -26.10 7.40
CA THR A 86 6.27 -26.57 8.54
C THR A 86 6.27 -25.58 9.71
N TYR A 87 7.05 -24.50 9.61
CA TYR A 87 7.24 -23.52 10.67
C TYR A 87 6.34 -22.30 10.44
N GLU A 88 5.40 -22.06 11.36
CA GLU A 88 4.57 -20.85 11.36
C GLU A 88 5.25 -19.73 12.16
N VAL A 89 5.16 -18.50 11.67
CA VAL A 89 5.73 -17.34 12.36
C VAL A 89 4.90 -17.05 13.61
N PRO A 90 5.51 -16.99 14.82
CA PRO A 90 4.79 -16.67 16.04
C PRO A 90 4.13 -15.29 15.97
N ILE A 91 2.89 -15.21 16.45
CA ILE A 91 2.17 -13.95 16.58
C ILE A 91 2.63 -13.25 17.86
N ASP A 92 3.22 -12.08 17.73
CA ASP A 92 3.54 -11.21 18.85
C ASP A 92 2.43 -10.17 19.04
N PHE A 93 1.55 -10.42 20.01
CA PHE A 93 0.42 -9.56 20.34
C PHE A 93 0.84 -8.20 20.93
N HIS A 94 2.10 -8.05 21.34
CA HIS A 94 2.63 -6.82 21.92
C HIS A 94 3.52 -6.05 20.97
N ALA A 95 3.71 -6.54 19.74
CA ALA A 95 4.45 -5.83 18.71
C ALA A 95 3.70 -4.55 18.27
N ILE A 96 4.46 -3.51 17.92
CA ILE A 96 3.91 -2.23 17.48
C ILE A 96 3.12 -2.33 16.17
N ASP A 97 3.42 -3.36 15.38
CA ASP A 97 2.74 -3.66 14.12
C ASP A 97 1.54 -4.58 14.32
N GLU A 98 1.19 -4.91 15.58
CA GLU A 98 0.04 -5.74 15.95
C GLU A 98 0.11 -7.15 15.31
N GLY A 99 1.31 -7.69 15.09
CA GLY A 99 1.51 -8.98 14.46
C GLY A 99 1.47 -8.95 12.93
N LEU A 100 1.62 -7.77 12.31
CA LEU A 100 1.59 -7.60 10.86
C LEU A 100 2.67 -8.44 10.17
N TYR A 101 3.87 -8.50 10.75
CA TYR A 101 4.93 -9.38 10.25
C TYR A 101 4.47 -10.84 10.13
N ALA A 102 3.87 -11.38 11.20
CA ALA A 102 3.33 -12.74 11.21
C ALA A 102 2.19 -12.90 10.20
N PHE A 103 1.29 -11.91 10.09
CA PHE A 103 0.19 -11.92 9.13
C PHE A 103 0.64 -11.98 7.66
N ILE A 104 1.72 -11.28 7.30
CA ILE A 104 2.24 -11.26 5.93
C ILE A 104 2.91 -12.60 5.59
N GLN A 105 3.74 -13.09 6.50
CA GLN A 105 4.59 -14.28 6.32
C GLN A 105 3.92 -15.60 6.74
N THR A 106 2.66 -15.53 7.14
CA THR A 106 1.91 -16.71 7.55
C THR A 106 1.84 -17.73 6.43
N ILE A 107 1.89 -19.01 6.81
CA ILE A 107 1.72 -20.12 5.90
C ILE A 107 0.37 -20.83 6.12
N ILE A 108 -0.39 -20.36 7.10
CA ILE A 108 -1.75 -20.80 7.40
C ILE A 108 -2.77 -19.79 6.88
N CYS A 109 -4.07 -20.12 6.96
CA CYS A 109 -5.15 -19.24 6.52
C CYS A 109 -5.03 -17.82 7.10
N ARG A 110 -5.00 -16.79 6.24
CA ARG A 110 -4.94 -15.38 6.68
C ARG A 110 -6.10 -14.99 7.59
N ARG A 111 -7.31 -15.50 7.34
CA ARG A 111 -8.47 -15.28 8.22
C ARG A 111 -8.25 -15.88 9.60
N ARG A 112 -7.59 -17.05 9.69
CA ARG A 112 -7.26 -17.68 10.97
C ARG A 112 -6.27 -16.84 11.76
N VAL A 113 -5.27 -16.27 11.10
CA VAL A 113 -4.32 -15.35 11.77
C VAL A 113 -5.04 -14.11 12.30
N LEU A 114 -5.93 -13.49 11.51
CA LEU A 114 -6.72 -12.34 11.98
C LEU A 114 -7.61 -12.71 13.17
N GLN A 115 -8.23 -13.89 13.16
CA GLN A 115 -9.00 -14.38 14.30
C GLN A 115 -8.14 -14.51 15.56
N LEU A 116 -6.92 -15.02 15.43
CA LEU A 116 -5.99 -15.14 16.55
C LEU A 116 -5.60 -13.75 17.07
N ILE A 117 -5.20 -12.84 16.18
CA ILE A 117 -4.80 -11.46 16.54
C ILE A 117 -5.92 -10.73 17.28
N TYR A 118 -7.16 -10.82 16.81
CA TYR A 118 -8.30 -10.13 17.41
C TYR A 118 -9.08 -10.97 18.44
N SER A 119 -8.60 -12.17 18.78
CA SER A 119 -9.30 -13.09 19.69
C SER A 119 -10.77 -13.31 19.32
N ASN A 120 -11.04 -13.50 18.01
CA ASN A 120 -12.38 -13.77 17.50
C ASN A 120 -12.61 -15.29 17.41
N ASP A 121 -13.34 -15.82 18.39
CA ASP A 121 -13.62 -17.26 18.53
C ASP A 121 -14.71 -17.77 17.59
N GLN A 122 -15.40 -16.87 16.88
CA GLN A 122 -16.46 -17.25 15.96
C GLN A 122 -15.89 -17.64 14.59
N GLN A 123 -16.29 -18.82 14.09
CA GLN A 123 -16.08 -19.17 12.70
C GLN A 123 -17.04 -18.37 11.82
N PRO A 124 -16.55 -17.43 10.98
CA PRO A 124 -17.42 -16.66 10.13
C PRO A 124 -18.05 -17.56 9.06
N VAL A 125 -19.33 -17.34 8.78
CA VAL A 125 -19.99 -17.92 7.61
C VAL A 125 -19.27 -17.41 6.36
N LEU A 126 -18.75 -18.33 5.55
CA LEU A 126 -17.98 -17.98 4.35
C LEU A 126 -18.93 -17.54 3.23
N LEU A 127 -19.23 -16.24 3.17
CA LEU A 127 -19.97 -15.64 2.04
C LEU A 127 -19.09 -15.34 0.82
N ALA A 128 -17.77 -15.36 1.00
CA ALA A 128 -16.78 -15.08 -0.04
C ALA A 128 -15.58 -16.03 0.06
N PRO A 129 -14.86 -16.27 -1.06
CA PRO A 129 -13.61 -17.04 -1.08
C PRO A 129 -12.64 -16.62 0.03
N CYS A 130 -11.90 -17.58 0.59
CA CYS A 130 -11.24 -17.38 1.88
C CYS A 130 -10.07 -16.37 1.87
N CYS A 131 -8.93 -16.75 1.30
CA CYS A 131 -7.73 -15.93 1.12
C CYS A 131 -6.82 -16.61 0.09
N ASP A 132 -5.74 -15.95 -0.31
CA ASP A 132 -4.71 -16.46 -1.25
C ASP A 132 -4.05 -17.77 -0.79
N LEU A 133 -3.96 -18.01 0.53
CA LEU A 133 -3.40 -19.25 1.07
C LEU A 133 -4.35 -20.45 0.97
N CYS A 134 -5.66 -20.20 1.03
CA CYS A 134 -6.68 -21.24 0.91
C CYS A 134 -7.18 -21.43 -0.53
N VAL A 135 -7.16 -20.35 -1.32
CA VAL A 135 -7.64 -20.28 -2.71
C VAL A 135 -6.63 -19.46 -3.53
N PRO A 136 -5.54 -20.07 -3.99
CA PRO A 136 -4.47 -19.38 -4.73
C PRO A 136 -4.96 -18.67 -6.00
N GLU A 137 -6.04 -19.15 -6.62
CA GLU A 137 -6.66 -18.57 -7.81
C GLU A 137 -7.16 -17.13 -7.58
N LEU A 138 -7.32 -16.69 -6.32
CA LEU A 138 -7.65 -15.30 -6.01
C LEU A 138 -6.56 -14.33 -6.49
N LEU A 139 -5.31 -14.78 -6.59
CA LEU A 139 -4.19 -13.97 -7.09
C LEU A 139 -4.35 -13.63 -8.57
N ASP A 140 -5.06 -14.46 -9.34
CA ASP A 140 -5.32 -14.21 -10.76
C ASP A 140 -6.20 -12.96 -10.98
N ARG A 141 -6.98 -12.55 -9.97
CA ARG A 141 -7.84 -11.34 -10.04
C ARG A 141 -7.04 -10.03 -9.96
N ALA A 142 -5.85 -10.07 -9.36
CA ALA A 142 -4.98 -8.90 -9.17
C ALA A 142 -3.72 -8.96 -10.04
N ARG A 143 -3.47 -10.08 -10.72
CA ARG A 143 -2.30 -10.24 -11.59
C ARG A 143 -2.43 -9.33 -12.80
N ALA A 144 -1.39 -8.53 -13.06
CA ALA A 144 -1.32 -7.76 -14.27
C ALA A 144 -1.32 -8.70 -15.50
N PRO A 145 -2.01 -8.34 -16.60
CA PRO A 145 -1.86 -9.07 -17.85
C PRO A 145 -0.38 -9.09 -18.23
N SER A 146 0.14 -10.25 -18.64
CA SER A 146 1.56 -10.41 -18.97
C SER A 146 1.90 -9.47 -20.13
N SER A 147 2.47 -8.32 -19.78
CA SER A 147 2.76 -7.23 -20.69
C SER A 147 4.24 -7.28 -21.07
N GLY A 148 4.79 -8.49 -21.22
CA GLY A 148 6.23 -8.69 -21.39
C GLY A 148 7.07 -8.05 -20.27
N PRO A 149 8.40 -8.15 -20.36
CA PRO A 149 9.27 -7.40 -19.48
C PRO A 149 9.12 -5.90 -19.80
N LEU A 150 8.39 -5.17 -18.97
CA LEU A 150 8.56 -3.72 -18.89
C LEU A 150 10.01 -3.48 -18.50
N VAL A 151 10.83 -3.09 -19.46
CA VAL A 151 12.21 -2.67 -19.23
C VAL A 151 12.12 -1.40 -18.37
N THR A 152 12.07 -1.58 -17.05
CA THR A 152 12.18 -0.48 -16.11
C THR A 152 13.65 -0.10 -16.06
N THR A 153 14.07 0.76 -16.98
CA THR A 153 15.32 1.50 -16.84
C THR A 153 15.22 2.26 -15.52
N ARG A 154 16.08 1.93 -14.54
CA ARG A 154 16.15 2.68 -13.28
C ARG A 154 16.46 4.13 -13.65
N LYS A 155 15.45 4.99 -13.63
CA LYS A 155 15.61 6.42 -13.87
C LYS A 155 16.52 6.97 -12.78
N SER A 156 17.49 7.78 -13.18
CA SER A 156 18.40 8.44 -12.25
C SER A 156 17.60 9.32 -11.29
N ALA A 157 18.00 9.33 -10.02
CA ALA A 157 17.38 10.20 -9.03
C ALA A 157 17.46 11.65 -9.50
N ILE A 158 16.31 12.32 -9.60
CA ILE A 158 16.26 13.72 -10.00
C ILE A 158 16.89 14.56 -8.89
N LYS A 159 17.80 15.46 -9.29
CA LYS A 159 18.41 16.41 -8.36
C LYS A 159 17.32 17.37 -7.88
N ILE A 160 16.99 17.29 -6.60
CA ILE A 160 16.10 18.21 -5.91
C ILE A 160 16.93 19.44 -5.53
N GLY A 161 16.57 20.60 -6.09
CA GLY A 161 17.17 21.90 -5.79
C GLY A 161 16.31 22.73 -4.84
N ILE A 162 16.62 24.02 -4.76
CA ILE A 162 15.85 25.00 -3.98
C ILE A 162 14.45 25.14 -4.60
N CYS A 163 13.42 25.18 -3.74
CA CYS A 163 12.04 25.36 -4.17
C CYS A 163 11.87 26.70 -4.90
N HIS A 164 11.39 26.64 -6.15
CA HIS A 164 11.05 27.82 -6.92
C HIS A 164 9.66 28.33 -6.50
N GLU A 165 9.63 29.34 -5.65
CA GLU A 165 8.39 29.84 -5.03
C GLU A 165 7.28 30.29 -6.01
N PRO A 166 7.59 30.90 -7.18
CA PRO A 166 6.56 31.21 -8.17
C PRO A 166 5.86 29.96 -8.70
N THR A 167 6.60 28.88 -8.94
CA THR A 167 6.02 27.59 -9.39
C THR A 167 5.17 26.99 -8.27
N ALA A 168 5.65 27.03 -7.03
CA ALA A 168 4.90 26.52 -5.89
C ALA A 168 3.58 27.28 -5.71
N SER A 169 3.61 28.60 -5.86
CA SER A 169 2.43 29.46 -5.78
C SER A 169 1.44 29.18 -6.91
N ALA A 170 1.91 29.05 -8.14
CA ALA A 170 1.06 28.72 -9.29
C ALA A 170 0.38 27.35 -9.13
N LEU A 171 1.11 26.33 -8.64
CA LEU A 171 0.55 25.00 -8.35
C LEU A 171 -0.48 25.04 -7.20
N ARG A 172 -0.24 25.85 -6.16
CA ARG A 172 -1.19 26.06 -5.06
C ARG A 172 -2.46 26.76 -5.52
N GLU A 173 -2.36 27.67 -6.48
CA GLU A 173 -3.52 28.36 -7.04
C GLU A 173 -4.32 27.43 -7.95
N TRP A 174 -3.63 26.76 -8.87
CA TRP A 174 -4.23 25.75 -9.75
C TRP A 174 -5.00 24.68 -8.98
N ARG A 175 -4.46 24.13 -7.88
CA ARG A 175 -5.21 23.12 -7.10
C ARG A 175 -6.48 23.68 -6.45
N LYS A 176 -6.52 24.97 -6.09
CA LYS A 176 -7.74 25.60 -5.55
C LYS A 176 -8.78 25.79 -6.64
N GLU A 177 -8.33 26.16 -7.84
CA GLU A 177 -9.20 26.30 -9.01
C GLU A 177 -9.83 24.95 -9.39
N ILE A 178 -9.02 23.90 -9.53
CA ILE A 178 -9.52 22.54 -9.83
C ILE A 178 -10.49 22.05 -8.75
N ARG A 179 -10.18 22.29 -7.47
CA ARG A 179 -11.11 21.99 -6.39
C ARG A 179 -12.45 22.69 -6.62
N THR A 180 -12.42 23.99 -6.85
CA THR A 180 -13.64 24.80 -6.93
C THR A 180 -14.47 24.44 -8.16
N ARG A 181 -13.80 24.16 -9.28
CA ARG A 181 -14.40 23.85 -10.58
C ARG A 181 -14.95 22.41 -10.66
N ASP A 182 -14.15 21.43 -10.25
CA ASP A 182 -14.43 20.02 -10.53
C ASP A 182 -14.87 19.25 -9.27
N PHE A 183 -14.58 19.78 -8.08
CA PHE A 183 -14.79 19.10 -6.80
C PHE A 183 -15.45 20.01 -5.75
N THR A 184 -16.41 20.85 -6.17
CA THR A 184 -17.04 21.87 -5.32
C THR A 184 -17.64 21.29 -4.03
N TYR A 185 -18.22 20.09 -4.11
CA TYR A 185 -18.86 19.39 -3.00
C TYR A 185 -17.96 18.37 -2.30
N ALA A 186 -16.68 18.29 -2.65
CA ALA A 186 -15.78 17.30 -2.07
C ALA A 186 -15.38 17.64 -0.63
N LEU A 187 -15.40 16.62 0.25
CA LEU A 187 -15.07 16.74 1.67
C LEU A 187 -13.57 16.81 1.96
N PHE A 188 -12.71 16.29 1.09
CA PHE A 188 -11.26 16.52 1.18
C PHE A 188 -10.95 17.99 0.88
N PRO A 189 -9.86 18.63 1.36
CA PRO A 189 -9.42 20.00 1.01
C PRO A 189 -8.61 20.06 -0.30
N SER A 190 -8.22 21.24 -0.81
CA SER A 190 -7.43 21.35 -2.06
C SER A 190 -6.08 20.60 -2.03
N SER A 191 -5.51 20.40 -0.84
CA SER A 191 -4.33 19.56 -0.64
C SER A 191 -4.58 18.06 -0.90
N GLY A 192 -5.84 17.63 -0.95
CA GLY A 192 -6.24 16.28 -1.39
C GLY A 192 -6.11 16.06 -2.90
N ILE A 193 -6.06 17.13 -3.70
CA ILE A 193 -5.79 17.06 -5.15
C ILE A 193 -4.28 16.97 -5.39
N LEU A 194 -3.53 17.88 -4.76
CA LEU A 194 -2.07 17.90 -4.84
C LEU A 194 -1.49 18.33 -3.48
N SER A 195 -0.76 17.41 -2.84
CA SER A 195 -0.21 17.62 -1.50
C SER A 195 0.91 18.67 -1.49
N ASP A 196 1.11 19.34 -0.35
CA ASP A 196 2.17 20.35 -0.23
C ASP A 196 3.58 19.75 -0.43
N SER A 197 3.78 18.49 -0.04
CA SER A 197 5.04 17.77 -0.31
C SER A 197 5.27 17.55 -1.81
N ALA A 198 4.21 17.23 -2.57
CA ALA A 198 4.30 17.07 -4.02
C ALA A 198 4.58 18.42 -4.70
N ILE A 199 3.94 19.51 -4.24
CA ILE A 199 4.22 20.87 -4.73
C ILE A 199 5.66 21.26 -4.47
N ASN A 200 6.17 21.05 -3.26
CA ASN A 200 7.55 21.36 -2.92
C ASN A 200 8.52 20.54 -3.78
N SER A 201 8.25 19.24 -3.97
CA SER A 201 9.07 18.38 -4.83
C SER A 201 9.09 18.89 -6.27
N LEU A 202 7.92 19.15 -6.88
CA LEU A 202 7.80 19.66 -8.24
C LEU A 202 8.49 21.02 -8.42
N SER A 203 8.31 21.91 -7.44
CA SER A 203 8.89 23.26 -7.46
C SER A 203 10.40 23.25 -7.24
N SER A 204 10.94 22.19 -6.62
CA SER A 204 12.37 22.00 -6.40
C SER A 204 13.13 21.42 -7.61
N VAL A 205 12.46 20.99 -8.68
CA VAL A 205 13.14 20.47 -9.88
C VAL A 205 13.53 21.60 -10.86
N GLY A 206 13.12 22.84 -10.60
CA GLY A 206 13.32 24.00 -11.48
C GLY A 206 12.18 24.15 -12.50
N PRO A 207 12.32 25.03 -13.51
CA PRO A 207 11.28 25.27 -14.51
C PRO A 207 10.95 24.00 -15.30
N ILE A 208 9.69 23.57 -15.26
CA ILE A 208 9.19 22.46 -16.08
C ILE A 208 8.66 23.05 -17.37
N LEU A 209 9.48 23.00 -18.43
CA LEU A 209 9.18 23.63 -19.70
C LEU A 209 8.43 22.72 -20.68
N SER A 210 8.27 21.43 -20.36
CA SER A 210 7.60 20.47 -21.23
C SER A 210 6.88 19.38 -20.43
N LEU A 211 5.85 18.79 -21.05
CA LEU A 211 5.12 17.63 -20.49
C LEU A 211 6.04 16.42 -20.32
N ILE A 212 6.97 16.20 -21.26
CA ILE A 212 7.97 15.12 -21.18
C ILE A 212 8.80 15.28 -19.90
N ARG A 213 9.24 16.51 -19.60
CA ARG A 213 10.00 16.79 -18.37
C ARG A 213 9.14 16.60 -17.12
N LEU A 214 7.85 16.90 -17.18
CA LEU A 214 6.92 16.66 -16.07
C LEU A 214 6.75 15.15 -15.80
N GLU A 215 6.57 14.35 -16.85
CA GLU A 215 6.47 12.89 -16.76
C GLU A 215 7.75 12.27 -16.18
N GLU A 216 8.92 12.75 -16.59
CA GLU A 216 10.18 12.36 -15.96
C GLU A 216 10.19 12.64 -14.46
N VAL A 217 9.66 13.80 -14.05
CA VAL A 217 9.63 14.25 -12.65
C VAL A 217 8.64 13.48 -11.78
N LEU A 218 7.50 13.12 -12.33
CA LEU A 218 6.46 12.36 -11.63
C LEU A 218 6.76 10.86 -11.53
N GLY A 219 7.84 10.40 -12.18
CA GLY A 219 8.26 9.00 -12.17
C GLY A 219 7.82 8.20 -13.39
N GLY A 220 6.97 8.76 -14.25
CA GLY A 220 6.24 8.04 -15.30
C GLY A 220 4.99 7.41 -14.72
#